data_AF-A0A5E4K6M6-F1
#
_entry.id   AF-A0A5E4K6M6-F1
#
_cell.length_a   1.000
_cell.length_b   1.000
_cell.length_c   1.000
_cell.angle_alpha   90.00
_cell.angle_beta   90.00
_cell.angle_gamma   90.00
#
_symmetry.space_group_name_H-M   'P 1'
#
loop_
_entity.id
_entity.type
_entity.pdbx_description
1 polymer ?
#
loop_
_entity_poly.entity_id
_entity_poly.type
_entity_poly.pdbx_seq_one_letter_code
_entity_poly.pdbx_strand_id
1 'polypeptide(L)' 'MLSGSLGEIYRVLKHGKRAVFISEREIETLAKEAGFKVAQTHIQRVHKSLTRRICVLEK' A
#
# COMPACT_ATOMS: atom_id res chain seq x y z
N MET A 1 5.01 -8.48 10.29
CA MET A 1 3.80 -8.95 9.56
C MET A 1 3.57 -8.12 8.29
N LEU A 2 3.28 -6.81 8.38
CA LEU A 2 2.91 -6.00 7.20
C LEU A 2 4.01 -5.93 6.11
N SER A 3 5.27 -5.77 6.51
CA SER A 3 6.42 -5.75 5.59
C SER A 3 6.55 -7.05 4.80
N GLY A 4 6.43 -8.21 5.48
CA GLY A 4 6.45 -9.52 4.83
C GLY A 4 5.31 -9.72 3.84
N SER A 5 4.09 -9.29 4.19
CA SER A 5 2.95 -9.33 3.28
C SER A 5 3.15 -8.46 2.03
N LEU A 6 3.67 -7.23 2.19
CA LEU A 6 3.98 -6.36 1.05
C LEU A 6 5.06 -6.97 0.15
N GLY A 7 6.10 -7.56 0.72
CA GLY A 7 7.13 -8.30 -0.03
C GLY A 7 6.55 -9.45 -0.85
N GLU A 8 5.66 -10.26 -0.26
CA GLU A 8 5.03 -11.36 -0.98
C GLU A 8 4.07 -10.89 -2.09
N ILE A 9 3.29 -9.83 -1.84
CA ILE A 9 2.45 -9.22 -2.88
C ILE A 9 3.32 -8.71 -4.02
N TYR A 10 4.44 -8.04 -3.72
CA TYR A 10 5.39 -7.60 -4.74
C TYR A 10 5.93 -8.78 -5.53
N ARG A 11 6.37 -9.85 -4.85
CA ARG A 11 6.93 -11.04 -5.49
C ARG A 11 6.00 -11.65 -6.53
N VAL A 12 4.71 -11.79 -6.22
CA VAL A 12 3.73 -12.46 -7.11
C VAL A 12 3.11 -11.53 -8.16
N LEU A 13 3.11 -10.21 -7.95
CA LEU A 13 2.54 -9.27 -8.91
C LEU A 13 3.35 -9.28 -10.22
N LYS A 14 2.68 -9.15 -11.37
CA LYS A 14 3.35 -8.99 -12.67
C LYS A 14 3.95 -7.58 -12.78
N HIS A 15 5.06 -7.44 -13.47
CA HIS A 15 5.70 -6.14 -13.70
C HIS A 15 4.74 -5.17 -14.42
N GLY A 16 4.75 -3.90 -14.03
CA GLY A 16 3.87 -2.85 -14.53
C GLY A 16 2.40 -2.99 -14.08
N LYS A 17 2.09 -3.94 -13.19
CA LYS A 17 0.75 -4.07 -12.60
C LYS A 17 0.69 -3.41 -11.23
N ARG A 18 -0.55 -3.21 -10.77
CA ARG A 18 -0.84 -2.43 -9.56
C ARG A 18 -1.47 -3.26 -8.46
N ALA A 19 -1.20 -2.86 -7.22
CA ALA A 19 -1.88 -3.32 -6.03
C ALA A 19 -2.50 -2.10 -5.33
N VAL A 20 -3.72 -2.27 -4.79
CA VAL A 20 -4.36 -1.24 -3.96
C VAL A 20 -4.35 -1.73 -2.53
N PHE A 21 -3.74 -0.93 -1.65
CA PHE A 21 -3.60 -1.26 -0.23
C PHE A 21 -4.34 -0.24 0.63
N ILE A 22 -5.15 -0.72 1.58
CA ILE A 22 -5.94 0.14 2.47
C ILE A 22 -5.49 -0.10 3.91
N SER A 23 -5.15 0.96 4.62
CA SER A 23 -4.66 0.90 6.00
C SER A 23 -5.08 2.13 6.78
N GLU A 24 -5.30 2.02 8.08
CA GLU A 24 -5.41 3.19 8.97
C GLU A 24 -4.05 3.84 9.25
N ARG A 25 -2.94 3.13 8.98
CA ARG A 25 -1.56 3.57 9.19
C ARG A 25 -0.91 3.98 7.87
N GLU A 26 0.12 4.82 7.95
CA GLU A 26 1.01 5.07 6.82
C GLU A 26 1.81 3.80 6.48
N ILE A 27 1.89 3.48 5.18
CA ILE A 27 2.52 2.25 4.66
C ILE A 27 3.49 2.53 3.51
N GLU A 28 3.64 3.79 3.12
CA GLU A 28 4.40 4.24 1.96
C GLU A 28 5.88 3.85 2.08
N THR A 29 6.48 3.99 3.27
CA THR A 29 7.87 3.57 3.52
C THR A 29 8.01 2.06 3.37
N LEU A 30 7.12 1.28 3.99
CA LEU A 30 7.14 -0.20 3.90
C LEU A 30 6.91 -0.69 2.47
N ALA A 31 6.04 -0.02 1.71
CA ALA A 31 5.79 -0.34 0.31
C ALA A 31 7.03 -0.07 -0.56
N LYS A 32 7.73 1.05 -0.33
CA LYS A 32 9.00 1.36 -0.99
C LYS A 32 10.09 0.34 -0.66
N GLU A 33 10.21 -0.03 0.61
CA GLU A 33 11.14 -1.08 1.06
C GLU A 33 10.85 -2.44 0.40
N ALA A 34 9.57 -2.75 0.16
CA ALA A 34 9.18 -3.96 -0.57
C ALA A 34 9.41 -3.88 -2.10
N GLY A 35 9.82 -2.73 -2.63
CA GLY A 35 10.12 -2.53 -4.06
C GLY A 35 9.01 -1.85 -4.86
N PHE A 36 7.87 -1.50 -4.25
CA PHE A 36 6.81 -0.78 -4.95
C PHE A 36 7.12 0.69 -5.19
N LYS A 37 6.64 1.20 -6.31
CA LYS A 37 6.41 2.64 -6.51
C LYS A 37 5.04 3.01 -5.95
N VAL A 38 4.99 4.03 -5.09
CA VAL A 38 3.72 4.63 -4.66
C VAL A 38 3.23 5.57 -5.76
N ALA A 39 2.22 5.13 -6.52
CA ALA A 39 1.66 5.92 -7.61
C ALA A 39 0.69 7.00 -7.08
N GLN A 40 -0.14 6.64 -6.10
CA GLN A 40 -1.11 7.56 -5.48
C GLN A 40 -1.33 7.20 -4.01
N THR A 41 -1.66 8.21 -3.21
CA THR A 41 -2.16 8.06 -1.85
C THR A 41 -3.42 8.92 -1.70
N HIS A 42 -4.48 8.33 -1.17
CA HIS A 42 -5.73 9.02 -0.86
C HIS A 42 -6.09 8.82 0.60
N ILE A 43 -6.64 9.86 1.23
CA ILE A 43 -7.09 9.82 2.62
C ILE A 43 -8.61 9.85 2.64
N GLN A 44 -9.22 8.92 3.39
CA GLN A 44 -10.67 8.79 3.53
C GLN A 44 -11.05 8.74 5.01
N ARG A 45 -11.81 9.74 5.48
CA ARG A 45 -12.45 9.69 6.80
C ARG A 45 -13.70 8.80 6.72
N VAL A 46 -13.74 7.75 7.54
CA VAL A 46 -14.87 6.80 7.58
C VAL A 46 -15.85 7.19 8.69
N HIS A 47 -15.34 7.37 9.90
CA HIS A 47 -16.12 7.83 11.05
C HIS A 47 -15.22 8.56 12.05
N LYS A 48 -15.75 8.87 13.24
CA LYS A 48 -15.09 9.72 14.26
C LYS A 48 -13.63 9.32 14.53
N SER A 49 -13.38 8.02 14.72
CA SER A 49 -12.09 7.42 15.10
C SER A 49 -11.36 6.67 13.98
N LEU A 50 -11.88 6.65 12.74
CA LEU A 50 -11.25 5.91 11.65
C LEU A 50 -11.07 6.78 10.41
N THR A 51 -9.81 7.02 10.10
CA THR A 51 -9.37 7.58 8.84
C THR A 51 -8.49 6.52 8.18
N ARG A 52 -8.80 6.17 6.93
CA ARG A 52 -8.06 5.20 6.13
C ARG A 52 -7.23 5.92 5.09
N ARG A 53 -6.09 5.33 4.77
CA ARG A 53 -5.25 5.65 3.62
C ARG A 53 -5.45 4.56 2.58
N ILE A 54 -5.66 4.97 1.34
CA ILE A 54 -5.78 4.12 0.17
C ILE A 54 -4.57 4.40 -0.70
N CYS A 55 -3.66 3.44 -0.80
CA CYS A 55 -2.42 3.57 -1.57
C CYS A 55 -2.53 2.74 -2.85
N VAL A 56 -2.25 3.38 -3.99
CA VAL A 56 -2.07 2.70 -5.27
C VAL A 56 -0.58 2.47 -5.47
N LEU A 57 -0.20 1.19 -5.50
CA LEU A 57 1.17 0.73 -5.63
C LEU A 57 1.39 0.13 -7.01
N GLU A 58 2.58 0.31 -7.59
CA GLU A 58 2.96 -0.24 -8.89
C GLU A 58 4.29 -1.01 -8.75
N LYS A 59 4.36 -2.20 -9.38
CA LYS A 59 5.58 -3.02 -9.41
C LYS A 59 6.46 -2.72 -10.62
#